data_AF-A0A248UC13-F1
#
_entry.id   AF-A0A248UC13-F1
#
_cell.length_a   1.000
_cell.length_b   1.000
_cell.length_c   1.000
_cell.angle_alpha   90.00
_cell.angle_beta   90.00
_cell.angle_gamma   90.00
#
_symmetry.space_group_name_H-M   'P 1'
#
loop_
_entity.id
_entity.type
_entity.pdbx_description
1 polymer ?
#
loop_
_entity_poly.entity_id
_entity_poly.type
_entity_poly.pdbx_seq_one_letter_code
_entity_poly.pdbx_strand_id
1 'polypeptide(L)'
;MYATDLLARHYARQALDARHMERIDPELRLFFCLPFAHSEDISDQDISVVLNRKLGEPWLGHAVGHREIIRRFGRFPHRNHLFGRTTTPEEEHYLKEGGFGG
;
A
#
# COMPACT_ATOMS: atom_id res chain seq x y z
N MET A 1 0.63 -11.34 10.18
CA MET A 1 -0.07 -10.28 9.42
C MET A 1 0.38 -10.27 7.96
N TYR A 2 1.66 -10.07 7.65
CA TYR A 2 2.13 -9.79 6.28
C TYR A 2 2.61 -11.00 5.45
N ALA A 3 2.61 -12.21 6.02
CA ALA A 3 3.23 -13.39 5.40
C ALA A 3 2.64 -13.73 4.01
N THR A 4 1.37 -13.40 3.78
CA THR A 4 0.65 -13.70 2.54
C THR A 4 0.52 -12.49 1.61
N ASP A 5 1.12 -11.33 1.93
CA ASP A 5 1.00 -10.13 1.11
C ASP A 5 1.56 -10.35 -0.31
N LEU A 6 2.64 -11.14 -0.42
CA LEU A 6 3.20 -11.52 -1.71
C LEU A 6 2.21 -12.31 -2.57
N LEU A 7 1.48 -13.26 -1.97
CA LEU A 7 0.48 -14.07 -2.66
C LEU A 7 -0.76 -13.25 -3.01
N ALA A 8 -1.22 -12.39 -2.10
CA ALA A 8 -2.31 -11.45 -2.37
C ALA A 8 -1.98 -10.54 -3.55
N ARG A 9 -0.76 -10.00 -3.60
CA ARG A 9 -0.27 -9.16 -4.70
C ARG A 9 -0.16 -9.92 -6.01
N HIS A 10 0.26 -11.19 -5.98
CA HIS A 10 0.27 -12.04 -7.17
C HIS A 10 -1.12 -12.14 -7.80
N TYR A 11 -2.14 -12.49 -7.00
CA TYR A 11 -3.52 -12.60 -7.50
C TYR A 11 -4.13 -11.24 -7.87
N ALA A 12 -3.77 -10.16 -7.17
CA ALA A 12 -4.21 -8.81 -7.53
C ALA A 12 -3.68 -8.38 -8.91
N ARG A 13 -2.45 -8.77 -9.28
CA ARG A 13 -1.88 -8.56 -10.63
C ARG A 13 -2.73 -9.27 -11.69
N GLN A 14 -3.03 -10.55 -11.48
CA GLN A 14 -3.85 -11.33 -12.41
C GLN A 14 -5.26 -10.76 -12.56
N ALA A 15 -5.87 -10.33 -11.45
CA ALA A 15 -7.17 -9.70 -11.45
C ALA A 15 -7.18 -8.35 -12.17
N LEU A 16 -6.09 -7.58 -12.07
CA LEU A 16 -5.91 -6.32 -12.79
C LEU A 16 -5.83 -6.57 -14.31
N ASP A 17 -4.99 -7.51 -14.73
CA ASP A 17 -4.83 -7.89 -16.14
C ASP A 17 -6.15 -8.39 -16.74
N ALA A 18 -6.93 -9.14 -15.96
CA ALA A 18 -8.24 -9.65 -16.36
C ALA A 18 -9.41 -8.67 -16.13
N ARG A 19 -9.12 -7.42 -15.74
CA ARG A 19 -10.09 -6.33 -15.47
C ARG A 19 -11.23 -6.75 -14.53
N HIS A 20 -10.96 -7.61 -13.56
CA HIS A 20 -11.99 -8.14 -12.65
C HIS A 20 -12.60 -7.06 -11.74
N MET A 21 -11.81 -6.08 -11.31
CA MET A 21 -12.28 -4.95 -10.49
C MET A 21 -13.46 -4.20 -11.15
N GLU A 22 -13.52 -4.14 -12.47
CA GLU A 22 -14.57 -3.40 -13.19
C GLU A 22 -15.89 -4.19 -13.31
N ARG A 23 -15.85 -5.48 -12.97
CA ARG A 23 -16.97 -6.44 -13.11
C ARG A 23 -17.65 -6.78 -11.78
N ILE A 24 -17.28 -6.08 -10.72
CA ILE A 24 -17.81 -6.26 -9.37
C ILE A 24 -18.42 -4.95 -8.85
N ASP A 25 -19.18 -5.09 -7.78
CA ASP A 25 -19.83 -3.98 -7.08
C ASP A 25 -18.81 -2.91 -6.65
N PRO A 26 -19.10 -1.61 -6.85
CA PRO A 26 -18.19 -0.53 -6.52
C PRO A 26 -17.64 -0.57 -5.09
N GLU A 27 -18.45 -0.97 -4.12
CA GLU A 27 -18.08 -1.06 -2.70
C GLU A 27 -16.97 -2.07 -2.42
N LEU A 28 -16.83 -3.10 -3.27
CA LEU A 28 -15.82 -4.15 -3.13
C LEU A 28 -14.52 -3.84 -3.87
N ARG A 29 -14.49 -2.79 -4.70
CA ARG A 29 -13.35 -2.50 -5.57
C ARG A 29 -12.11 -2.08 -4.81
N LEU A 30 -12.27 -1.49 -3.61
CA LEU A 30 -11.16 -1.14 -2.73
C LEU A 30 -10.25 -2.35 -2.45
N PHE A 31 -10.82 -3.55 -2.27
CA PHE A 31 -10.05 -4.75 -1.93
C PHE A 31 -9.09 -5.21 -3.04
N PHE A 32 -9.30 -4.78 -4.29
CA PHE A 32 -8.37 -5.01 -5.39
C PHE A 32 -7.16 -4.06 -5.34
N CYS A 33 -7.30 -2.91 -4.69
CA CYS A 33 -6.24 -1.90 -4.54
C CYS A 33 -5.30 -2.22 -3.37
N LEU A 34 -5.84 -2.74 -2.26
CA LEU A 34 -5.12 -2.92 -1.00
C LEU A 34 -3.83 -3.76 -1.11
N PRO A 35 -3.77 -4.87 -1.86
CA PRO A 35 -2.52 -5.64 -2.00
C PRO A 35 -1.36 -4.82 -2.58
N PHE A 36 -1.65 -3.85 -3.44
CA PHE A 36 -0.65 -2.93 -3.98
C PHE A 36 -0.26 -1.87 -2.94
N ALA A 37 -1.23 -1.31 -2.22
CA ALA A 37 -0.99 -0.33 -1.16
C ALA A 37 -0.15 -0.90 0.01
N HIS A 38 -0.27 -2.21 0.28
CA HIS A 38 0.48 -2.88 1.35
C HIS A 38 1.92 -3.26 0.96
N SER A 39 2.27 -3.14 -0.31
CA SER A 39 3.58 -3.48 -0.84
C SER A 39 4.66 -2.46 -0.45
N GLU A 40 5.86 -2.92 -0.09
CA GLU A 40 7.03 -2.06 0.11
C GLU A 40 7.82 -1.84 -1.20
N ASP A 41 7.16 -1.93 -2.36
CA ASP A 41 7.74 -1.68 -3.69
C ASP A 41 7.10 -0.44 -4.33
N ILE A 42 7.93 0.46 -4.86
CA ILE A 42 7.46 1.75 -5.41
C ILE A 42 6.59 1.59 -6.66
N SER A 43 6.85 0.58 -7.50
CA SER A 43 6.05 0.33 -8.71
C SER A 43 4.66 -0.17 -8.35
N ASP A 44 4.54 -0.95 -7.27
CA ASP A 44 3.24 -1.34 -6.73
C ASP A 44 2.49 -0.15 -6.14
N GLN A 45 3.17 0.78 -5.48
CA GLN A 45 2.55 2.00 -4.97
C GLN A 45 2.03 2.90 -6.10
N ASP A 46 2.75 2.99 -7.22
CA ASP A 46 2.26 3.69 -8.41
C ASP A 46 0.96 3.06 -8.95
N ILE A 47 0.88 1.73 -9.01
CA ILE A 47 -0.35 1.01 -9.37
C ILE A 47 -1.47 1.32 -8.38
N SER A 48 -1.18 1.28 -7.07
CA SER A 48 -2.15 1.59 -6.02
C SER A 48 -2.78 2.97 -6.21
N VAL A 49 -1.97 4.01 -6.49
CA VAL A 49 -2.48 5.36 -6.73
C VAL A 49 -3.34 5.42 -7.99
N VAL A 50 -2.95 4.76 -9.07
CA VAL A 50 -3.74 4.73 -10.31
C VAL A 50 -5.11 4.06 -10.09
N LEU A 51 -5.15 2.96 -9.35
CA LEU A 51 -6.40 2.25 -9.07
C LEU A 51 -7.31 3.05 -8.12
N ASN A 52 -6.76 3.60 -7.03
CA ASN A 52 -7.53 4.39 -6.08
C ASN A 52 -8.03 5.71 -6.66
N ARG A 53 -7.37 6.27 -7.69
CA ARG A 53 -7.91 7.42 -8.44
C ARG A 53 -9.28 7.13 -9.06
N LYS A 54 -9.56 5.88 -9.44
CA LYS A 54 -10.89 5.46 -9.93
C LYS A 54 -11.95 5.41 -8.82
N LEU A 55 -11.53 5.29 -7.55
CA LEU A 55 -12.41 5.23 -6.39
C LEU A 55 -12.70 6.60 -5.77
N GLY A 56 -11.79 7.56 -5.95
CA GLY A 56 -11.90 8.90 -5.38
C GLY A 56 -11.51 8.96 -3.90
N GLU A 57 -11.85 10.07 -3.24
CA GLU A 57 -11.55 10.26 -1.81
C GLU A 57 -12.49 9.43 -0.91
N PRO A 58 -12.02 8.98 0.28
CA PRO A 58 -10.70 9.22 0.88
C PRO A 58 -9.58 8.28 0.39
N TRP A 59 -9.91 7.32 -0.50
CA TRP A 59 -9.02 6.23 -0.89
C TRP A 59 -7.80 6.71 -1.66
N LEU A 60 -7.97 7.72 -2.52
CA LEU A 60 -6.87 8.34 -3.25
C LEU A 60 -5.87 9.01 -2.30
N GLY A 61 -6.35 9.80 -1.33
CA GLY A 61 -5.50 10.41 -0.31
C GLY A 61 -4.68 9.37 0.46
N HIS A 62 -5.31 8.26 0.87
CA HIS A 62 -4.62 7.17 1.55
C HIS A 62 -3.56 6.50 0.66
N ALA A 63 -3.86 6.24 -0.61
CA ALA A 63 -2.90 5.63 -1.53
C ALA A 63 -1.68 6.53 -1.80
N VAL A 64 -1.90 7.84 -1.93
CA VAL A 64 -0.82 8.83 -2.08
C VAL A 64 0.04 8.87 -0.82
N GLY A 65 -0.57 8.83 0.37
CA GLY A 65 0.16 8.75 1.64
C GLY A 65 1.06 7.51 1.74
N HIS A 66 0.54 6.32 1.40
CA HIS A 66 1.35 5.10 1.37
C HIS A 66 2.53 5.21 0.39
N ARG A 67 2.26 5.70 -0.83
CA ARG A 67 3.28 5.88 -1.84
C ARG A 67 4.40 6.81 -1.37
N GLU A 68 4.06 7.89 -0.69
CA GLU A 68 5.05 8.86 -0.20
C GLU A 68 5.97 8.25 0.86
N ILE A 69 5.43 7.42 1.76
CA ILE A 69 6.22 6.69 2.76
C ILE A 69 7.21 5.75 2.08
N ILE A 70 6.74 4.96 1.10
CA ILE A 70 7.62 4.05 0.35
C ILE A 70 8.64 4.81 -0.51
N ARG A 71 8.25 5.94 -1.10
CA ARG A 71 9.19 6.79 -1.85
C ARG A 71 10.30 7.34 -0.97
N ARG A 72 9.97 7.71 0.28
CA ARG A 72 10.91 8.28 1.24
C ARG A 72 11.82 7.23 1.88
N PHE A 73 11.26 6.13 2.36
CA PHE A 73 11.98 5.16 3.19
C PHE A 73 12.28 3.82 2.48
N GLY A 74 11.70 3.58 1.31
CA GLY A 74 11.77 2.30 0.59
C GLY A 74 11.00 1.16 1.29
N ARG A 75 10.33 1.44 2.41
CA ARG A 75 9.61 0.48 3.26
C ARG A 75 8.67 1.22 4.20
N PHE A 76 7.85 0.48 4.95
CA PHE A 76 7.01 1.02 6.01
C PHE A 76 7.74 0.96 7.37
N PRO A 77 8.15 2.10 7.96
CA PRO A 77 8.93 2.09 9.20
C PRO A 77 8.20 1.46 10.39
N HIS A 78 6.86 1.57 10.45
CA HIS A 78 6.07 0.95 11.51
C HIS A 78 6.18 -0.59 11.54
N ARG A 79 6.61 -1.22 10.43
CA ARG A 79 6.84 -2.67 10.35
C ARG A 79 8.25 -3.09 10.77
N ASN A 80 9.14 -2.15 11.08
CA ASN A 80 10.55 -2.44 11.37
C ASN A 80 10.71 -3.47 12.48
N HIS A 81 10.04 -3.27 13.62
CA HIS A 81 10.12 -4.20 14.75
C HIS A 81 9.61 -5.59 14.39
N LEU A 82 8.50 -5.68 13.66
CA LEU A 82 7.88 -6.95 13.25
C LEU A 82 8.76 -7.76 12.27
N PHE A 83 9.63 -7.09 11.52
CA PHE A 83 10.57 -7.71 10.59
C PHE A 83 12.02 -7.74 11.11
N GLY A 84 12.26 -7.39 12.38
CA GLY A 84 13.61 -7.39 12.96
C GLY A 84 14.57 -6.38 12.31
N ARG A 85 14.06 -5.31 11.71
CA ARG A 85 14.84 -4.28 11.03
C ARG A 85 15.27 -3.20 12.02
N THR A 86 16.49 -2.69 11.87
CA THR A 86 16.93 -1.49 12.57
C THR A 86 16.22 -0.26 12.01
N THR A 87 15.59 0.53 12.89
CA THR A 87 14.99 1.83 12.58
C THR A 87 16.09 2.89 12.45
N THR A 88 16.07 3.66 11.37
CA THR A 88 17.02 4.78 11.18
C THR A 88 16.61 6.00 12.00
N PRO A 89 17.50 6.97 12.27
CA PRO A 89 17.12 8.20 12.95
C PRO A 89 16.00 8.99 12.24
N GLU A 90 15.96 8.96 10.91
CA GLU A 90 14.92 9.63 10.13
C GLU A 90 13.56 8.91 10.28
N GLU A 91 13.56 7.58 10.22
CA GLU A 91 12.38 6.76 10.45
C GLU A 91 11.84 6.93 11.87
N GLU A 92 12.73 7.00 12.87
CA GLU A 92 12.39 7.23 14.28
C GLU A 92 11.71 8.59 14.48
N HIS A 93 12.24 9.64 13.84
CA HIS A 93 11.64 10.97 13.89
C HIS A 93 10.25 10.97 13.25
N TYR A 94 10.12 10.36 12.06
CA TYR A 94 8.82 10.20 11.39
C TYR A 94 7.79 9.47 12.25
N LEU A 95 8.18 8.38 12.92
CA LEU A 95 7.29 7.64 13.81
C LEU A 95 6.85 8.46 15.03
N LYS A 96 7.71 9.35 15.56
CA LYS A 96 7.41 10.23 16.69
C LYS A 96 6.43 11.36 16.35
N GLU A 97 6.42 11.84 15.11
CA GLU A 97 5.53 12.92 14.66
C GLU A 97 4.09 12.46 14.32
N GLY A 98 3.72 11.25 14.72
CA GLY A 98 2.40 10.66 14.44
C GLY A 98 2.41 9.65 13.30
N GLY A 99 3.54 9.48 12.60
CA GLY A 99 3.83 8.36 11.69
C GLY A 99 2.71 8.02 10.71
N PHE A 100 2.63 6.73 10.36
CA PHE A 100 1.52 6.19 9.58
C PHE A 100 0.39 5.78 10.54
N GLY A 101 -0.76 6.43 10.40
CA GLY A 101 -1.92 6.28 11.30
C GLY A 101 -2.85 5.10 11.01
N GLY A 102 -2.45 4.12 10.19
CA GLY A 102 -3.17 2.84 10.03
C GLY A 102 -4.54 2.95 9.39
#